data_AF-A0A6G2QHK0-F1
#
_entry.id   AF-A0A6G2QHK0-F1
#
_cell.length_a   1.000
_cell.length_b   1.000
_cell.length_c   1.000
_cell.angle_alpha   90.00
_cell.angle_beta   90.00
_cell.angle_gamma   90.00
#
_symmetry.space_group_name_H-M   'P 1'
#
loop_
_entity.id
_entity.type
_entity.pdbx_description
1 polymer ?
#
loop_
_entity_poly.entity_id
_entity_poly.type
_entity_poly.pdbx_seq_one_letter_code
_entity_poly.pdbx_strand_id
1 'polypeptide(L)' 'MTPPPGWYPDPHGPHLERWWDGTAWTEHRRAPEAAGPPVPPSPDGTAGTGRA' A
#
# COMPACT_ATOMS: atom_id res chain seq x y z
N MET A 1 -20.63 -7.54 -20.28
CA MET A 1 -19.34 -6.83 -20.32
C MET A 1 -18.70 -7.02 -18.96
N THR A 2 -17.70 -7.90 -18.85
CA THR A 2 -16.92 -8.02 -17.62
C THR A 2 -15.79 -6.97 -17.64
N PRO A 3 -15.42 -6.41 -16.48
CA PRO A 3 -14.28 -5.51 -16.41
C PRO A 3 -13.00 -6.23 -16.86
N PRO A 4 -12.07 -5.55 -17.55
CA PRO A 4 -10.79 -6.13 -17.91
C PRO A 4 -9.96 -6.45 -16.66
N PRO A 5 -8.98 -7.36 -16.77
CA PRO A 5 -8.09 -7.66 -15.66
C PRO A 5 -7.33 -6.42 -15.18
N GLY A 6 -7.26 -6.23 -13.86
CA GLY A 6 -6.68 -5.03 -13.25
C GLY A 6 -6.90 -4.94 -11.74
N TRP A 7 -6.38 -3.86 -11.15
CA TRP A 7 -6.63 -3.53 -9.75
C TRP A 7 -7.93 -2.74 -9.61
N TYR A 8 -8.79 -3.18 -8.69
CA TYR A 8 -10.06 -2.54 -8.41
C TYR A 8 -10.27 -2.46 -6.89
N PRO A 9 -11.07 -1.50 -6.40
CA PRO A 9 -11.32 -1.36 -4.97
C PRO A 9 -12.05 -2.59 -4.40
N ASP A 10 -11.58 -3.07 -3.24
CA ASP A 10 -12.15 -4.23 -2.58
C ASP A 10 -13.46 -3.84 -1.85
N PRO A 11 -14.58 -4.57 -2.07
CA PRO A 11 -15.86 -4.24 -1.45
C PRO A 11 -15.91 -4.51 0.06
N HIS A 12 -15.02 -5.35 0.60
CA HIS A 12 -14.93 -5.63 2.03
C HIS A 12 -13.94 -4.70 2.75
N GLY A 13 -13.01 -4.09 2.01
CA GLY A 13 -12.03 -3.14 2.52
C GLY A 13 -11.83 -1.99 1.53
N PRO A 14 -12.56 -0.86 1.67
CA PRO A 14 -12.44 0.28 0.75
C PRO A 14 -11.05 0.95 0.74
N HIS A 15 -10.20 0.59 1.70
CA HIS A 15 -8.81 0.99 1.83
C HIS A 15 -7.84 0.00 1.17
N LEU A 16 -8.34 -1.00 0.44
CA LEU A 16 -7.56 -2.00 -0.28
C LEU A 16 -8.02 -2.08 -1.73
N GLU A 17 -7.09 -2.43 -2.60
CA GLU A 17 -7.37 -2.85 -3.96
C GLU A 17 -7.13 -4.35 -4.07
N ARG A 18 -8.01 -5.03 -4.81
CA ARG A 18 -7.90 -6.45 -5.11
C ARG A 18 -7.74 -6.63 -6.62
N TRP A 19 -7.00 -7.65 -7.03
CA TRP A 19 -6.81 -7.93 -8.45
C TRP A 19 -8.00 -8.70 -9.01
N TRP A 20 -8.52 -8.23 -10.13
CA TRP A 20 -9.52 -8.91 -10.96
C TRP A 20 -8.84 -9.54 -12.16
N ASP A 21 -9.12 -10.80 -12.46
CA ASP A 21 -8.52 -11.52 -13.60
C ASP A 21 -9.36 -11.43 -14.90
N GLY A 22 -10.48 -10.71 -14.88
CA GLY A 22 -11.45 -10.68 -15.99
C GLY A 22 -12.64 -11.62 -15.80
N THR A 23 -12.50 -12.60 -14.90
CA THR A 23 -13.52 -13.61 -14.58
C THR A 23 -13.84 -13.69 -13.09
N ALA A 24 -12.83 -13.56 -12.22
CA ALA A 24 -12.96 -13.59 -10.78
C ALA A 24 -11.92 -12.69 -10.09
N TRP A 25 -12.19 -12.34 -8.83
CA TRP A 25 -11.23 -11.67 -7.96
C TRP A 25 -10.21 -12.67 -7.42
N THR A 26 -8.92 -12.33 -7.45
CA THR A 26 -7.83 -13.20 -6.99
C THR A 26 -7.41 -12.86 -5.56
N GLU A 27 -6.56 -13.67 -4.92
CA GLU A 27 -6.05 -13.40 -3.56
C GLU A 27 -5.07 -12.23 -3.49
N HIS A 28 -4.63 -11.70 -4.65
CA HIS A 28 -3.75 -10.54 -4.72
C HIS A 28 -4.49 -9.29 -4.23
N ARG A 29 -4.03 -8.78 -3.09
CA ARG A 29 -4.53 -7.55 -2.44
C ARG A 29 -3.35 -6.62 -2.19
N ARG A 30 -3.54 -5.32 -2.44
CA ARG A 30 -2.58 -4.27 -2.10
C ARG A 30 -3.28 -3.14 -1.38
N ALA A 31 -2.56 -2.43 -0.53
CA ALA A 31 -2.98 -1.09 -0.16
C ALA A 31 -2.82 -0.20 -1.41
N PRO A 32 -3.81 0.65 -1.74
CA PRO A 32 -3.57 1.70 -2.71
C PRO A 32 -2.39 2.49 -2.19
N GLU A 33 -1.32 2.56 -2.99
CA GLU A 33 -0.16 3.36 -2.66
C GLU A 33 -0.67 4.79 -2.53
N ALA A 34 -0.89 5.23 -1.28
CA ALA A 34 -1.16 6.62 -1.02
C ALA A 34 -0.03 7.35 -1.71
N ALA A 35 -0.34 8.22 -2.67
CA ALA A 35 0.62 9.05 -3.36
C ALA A 35 1.20 10.12 -2.40
N GLY A 36 1.62 9.70 -1.22
CA GLY A 36 2.43 10.43 -0.27
C GLY A 36 3.81 9.76 -0.25
N PRO A 37 4.90 10.53 -0.31
CA PRO A 37 6.25 9.97 -0.35
C PRO A 37 6.45 9.03 0.85
N PRO A 38 7.22 7.94 0.69
CA PRO A 38 7.66 7.18 1.85
C PRO A 38 8.38 8.17 2.76
N VAL A 39 7.81 8.46 3.92
CA VAL A 39 8.56 9.18 4.95
C VAL A 39 9.75 8.27 5.25
N PRO A 40 11.00 8.70 4.99
CA PRO A 40 12.13 7.90 5.44
C PRO A 40 11.99 7.76 6.96
N PRO A 41 12.26 6.59 7.55
CA PRO A 41 12.37 6.50 8.99
C PRO A 41 13.43 7.53 9.41
N SER A 42 13.02 8.61 10.07
CA SER A 42 13.96 9.58 10.62
C SER A 42 14.91 8.80 11.54
N PRO A 43 16.24 8.93 11.39
CA PRO A 43 17.17 8.44 12.39
C PRO A 43 17.09 9.37 13.60
N ASP A 44 16.01 9.27 14.39
CA ASP A 44 16.01 9.86 15.73
C ASP A 44 16.80 8.93 16.65
N GLY A 45 18.10 9.19 16.67
CA GLY A 45 19.11 8.58 17.51
C GLY A 45 20.29 9.52 17.68
N THR A 46 19.99 10.82 17.82
CA THR A 46 20.95 11.81 18.31
C THR A 46 21.18 11.54 19.80
N ALA A 47 21.95 10.50 20.11
CA ALA A 47 22.58 10.38 21.42
C ALA A 47 23.82 11.30 21.41
N GLY A 48 23.57 12.59 21.66
CA GLY A 48 24.64 13.49 22.04
C GLY A 48 25.26 13.00 23.34
N THR A 49 26.56 12.71 23.35
CA THR A 49 27.38 12.94 24.53
C THR A 49 28.81 13.20 24.09
N GLY A 50 29.07 14.46 23.73
CA GLY A 50 30.39 15.01 23.95
C GLY A 50 30.55 15.26 25.45
N ARG A 51 31.51 14.58 26.07
CA ARG A 51 32.21 14.88 27.34
C ARG A 51 33.20 13.73 27.53
N ALA A 52 34.44 13.90 27.94
CA ALA A 52 35.36 15.01 28.14
C ALA A 52 36.75 14.33 28.28
#